data_AF-R7RR61-F1
#
_entry.id   AF-R7RR61-F1
#
_cell.length_a   1.000
_cell.length_b   1.000
_cell.length_c   1.000
_cell.angle_alpha   90.00
_cell.angle_beta   90.00
_cell.angle_gamma   90.00
#
_symmetry.space_group_name_H-M   'P 1'
#
loop_
_entity.id
_entity.type
_entity.pdbx_description
1 polymer ?
#
loop_
_entity_poly.entity_id
_entity_poly.type
_entity_poly.pdbx_seq_one_letter_code
_entity_poly.pdbx_strand_id
1 'polypeptide(L)'
;MIRAAVENLDLLKRIERILKGRKNLMFYDGRKDGLEENIVFKYFYSSPKNALDFINIDIYEKPIDFIYGSISIIMDYDDIYKECSCDYGKIEAEKTNIRGVEKVRLSLLLNRYGFENIEDAIIFFEGYITNKTLI
;
A
#
# COMPACT_ATOMS: atom_id res chain seq x y z
N MET A 1 2.83 -17.52 19.27
CA MET A 1 4.07 -16.73 19.42
C MET A 1 4.42 -16.26 18.01
N ILE A 2 4.08 -15.01 17.68
CA ILE A 2 4.13 -14.49 16.31
C ILE A 2 5.59 -14.18 15.98
N ARG A 3 6.14 -14.85 14.97
CA ARG A 3 7.50 -14.60 14.46
C ARG A 3 7.36 -13.74 13.21
N ALA A 4 7.09 -12.46 13.44
CA ALA A 4 7.19 -11.44 12.41
C ALA A 4 8.66 -11.24 12.01
N ALA A 5 8.93 -11.05 10.72
CA ALA A 5 10.21 -10.65 10.14
C ALA A 5 10.62 -9.21 10.48
N VAL A 6 10.12 -8.69 11.60
CA VAL A 6 10.77 -7.61 12.29
C VAL A 6 10.60 -7.91 13.77
N GLU A 7 11.70 -8.29 14.42
CA GLU A 7 11.78 -8.43 15.88
C GLU A 7 11.56 -7.09 16.63
N ASN A 8 11.15 -6.04 15.92
CA ASN A 8 10.95 -4.69 16.41
C ASN A 8 9.45 -4.39 16.58
N LEU A 9 8.93 -4.82 17.73
CA LEU A 9 7.56 -4.53 18.16
C LEU A 9 7.27 -3.02 18.21
N ASP A 10 8.28 -2.19 18.43
CA ASP A 10 8.11 -0.73 18.48
C ASP A 10 7.87 -0.15 17.08
N LEU A 11 8.54 -0.68 16.06
CA LEU A 11 8.28 -0.30 14.66
C LEU A 11 6.86 -0.68 14.25
N LEU A 12 6.40 -1.90 14.59
CA LEU A 12 5.03 -2.33 14.30
C LEU A 12 3.99 -1.41 14.98
N LYS A 13 4.19 -1.07 16.26
CA LYS A 13 3.32 -0.12 16.99
C LYS A 13 3.36 1.29 16.39
N ARG A 14 4.52 1.72 15.90
CA ARG A 14 4.67 3.02 15.22
C ARG A 14 3.87 3.04 13.92
N ILE A 15 4.03 2.02 13.09
CA ILE A 15 3.29 1.85 11.83
C ILE A 15 1.79 1.82 12.13
N GLU A 16 1.35 1.00 13.09
CA GLU A 16 -0.05 0.92 13.51
C GLU A 16 -0.60 2.31 13.93
N ARG A 17 0.17 3.10 14.67
CA ARG A 17 -0.22 4.45 15.08
C ARG A 17 -0.31 5.43 13.92
N ILE A 18 0.68 5.42 13.02
CA ILE A 18 0.68 6.26 11.80
C ILE A 18 -0.56 5.96 10.99
N LEU A 19 -0.82 4.67 10.76
CA LEU A 19 -1.97 4.22 10.00
C LEU A 19 -3.24 4.65 10.75
N LYS A 20 -3.52 4.23 11.99
CA LYS A 20 -4.71 4.67 12.75
C LYS A 20 -4.93 6.19 12.83
N GLY A 21 -3.87 7.00 12.73
CA GLY A 21 -3.94 8.46 12.75
C GLY A 21 -4.46 9.12 11.47
N ARG A 22 -4.52 8.43 10.33
CA ARG A 22 -5.01 9.05 9.08
C ARG A 22 -6.55 9.11 9.04
N LYS A 23 -7.09 10.27 8.64
CA LYS A 23 -8.54 10.50 8.49
C LYS A 23 -9.10 9.62 7.36
N ASN A 24 -10.34 9.15 7.50
CA ASN A 24 -11.07 8.30 6.54
C ASN A 24 -10.54 6.86 6.37
N LEU A 25 -9.69 6.38 7.27
CA LEU A 25 -9.38 4.96 7.36
C LEU A 25 -10.57 4.17 7.89
N MET A 26 -11.11 3.30 7.04
CA MET A 26 -11.81 2.12 7.51
C MET A 26 -10.73 1.10 7.91
N PHE A 27 -10.44 1.06 9.20
CA PHE A 27 -9.64 -0.01 9.76
C PHE A 27 -10.40 -1.32 9.60
N TYR A 28 -10.01 -2.14 8.63
CA TYR A 28 -10.39 -3.53 8.61
C TYR A 28 -9.34 -4.26 9.45
N ASP A 29 -9.72 -4.73 10.64
CA ASP A 29 -8.91 -5.66 11.42
C ASP A 29 -8.91 -7.03 10.71
N GLY A 30 -8.24 -7.06 9.57
CA GLY A 30 -8.34 -8.06 8.52
C GLY A 30 -7.57 -9.34 8.80
N ARG A 31 -7.31 -9.70 10.06
CA ARG A 31 -6.91 -11.08 10.36
C ARG A 31 -7.95 -12.12 9.91
N LYS A 32 -9.14 -11.70 9.47
CA LYS A 32 -10.37 -12.51 9.51
C LYS A 32 -10.90 -13.09 8.20
N ASP A 33 -10.27 -12.87 7.06
CA ASP A 33 -10.79 -13.45 5.80
C ASP A 33 -10.01 -14.70 5.35
N GLY A 34 -8.87 -15.01 5.99
CA GLY A 34 -8.14 -16.27 5.77
C GLY A 34 -7.53 -16.45 4.36
N LEU A 35 -7.50 -15.40 3.54
CA LEU A 35 -7.03 -15.49 2.16
C LEU A 35 -5.52 -15.28 2.00
N GLU A 36 -4.84 -14.58 2.94
CA GLU A 36 -3.38 -14.44 2.94
C GLU A 36 -2.81 -14.49 4.37
N GLU A 37 -2.16 -15.61 4.72
CA GLU A 37 -1.61 -15.86 6.06
C GLU A 37 -0.42 -14.96 6.44
N ASN A 38 0.16 -14.26 5.46
CA ASN A 38 1.38 -13.47 5.64
C ASN A 38 1.14 -11.96 5.76
N ILE A 39 -0.09 -11.47 5.94
CA ILE A 39 -0.37 -10.04 6.15
C ILE A 39 -0.53 -9.74 7.65
N VAL A 40 0.34 -8.90 8.21
CA VAL A 40 0.24 -8.44 9.61
C VAL A 40 -0.69 -7.24 9.75
N PHE A 41 -0.75 -6.40 8.73
CA PHE A 41 -1.56 -5.19 8.71
C PHE A 41 -2.23 -5.02 7.36
N LYS A 42 -3.54 -4.78 7.38
CA LYS A 42 -4.33 -4.48 6.19
C LYS A 42 -5.16 -3.24 6.47
N TYR A 43 -4.93 -2.17 5.73
CA TYR A 43 -5.58 -0.88 5.95
C TYR A 43 -6.20 -0.36 4.68
N PHE A 44 -7.41 0.18 4.80
CA PHE A 44 -8.15 0.77 3.68
C PHE A 44 -8.59 2.18 4.03
N TYR A 45 -8.32 3.13 3.14
CA TYR A 45 -8.96 4.44 3.22
C TYR A 45 -9.37 4.91 1.84
N SER A 46 -10.52 5.57 1.80
CA SER A 46 -10.98 6.28 0.63
C SER A 46 -10.17 7.57 0.49
N SER A 47 -9.74 7.85 -0.75
CA SER A 47 -9.23 9.16 -1.10
C SER A 47 -10.29 10.22 -0.75
N PRO A 48 -9.94 11.32 -0.08
CA PRO A 48 -10.88 12.40 0.20
C PRO A 48 -11.38 13.11 -1.07
N LYS A 49 -10.75 12.87 -2.23
CA LYS A 49 -11.08 13.50 -3.51
C LYS A 49 -12.02 12.66 -4.39
N ASN A 50 -12.01 11.34 -4.23
CA ASN A 50 -12.80 10.44 -5.07
C ASN A 50 -13.20 9.19 -4.28
N ALA A 51 -14.51 8.97 -4.16
CA ALA A 51 -15.08 7.87 -3.39
C ALA A 51 -14.82 6.47 -3.99
N LEU A 52 -14.32 6.40 -5.23
CA LEU A 52 -13.95 5.14 -5.90
C LEU A 52 -12.44 4.85 -5.86
N ASP A 53 -11.65 5.80 -5.38
CA ASP A 53 -10.21 5.66 -5.21
C ASP A 53 -9.94 5.18 -3.78
N PHE A 54 -9.61 3.90 -3.66
CA PHE A 54 -9.28 3.29 -2.37
C PHE A 54 -7.80 2.95 -2.33
N ILE A 55 -7.10 3.43 -1.30
CA ILE A 55 -5.73 3.03 -1.03
C ILE A 55 -5.78 1.86 -0.06
N ASN A 56 -5.20 0.74 -0.48
CA ASN A 56 -4.95 -0.43 0.34
C ASN A 56 -3.48 -0.45 0.77
N ILE A 57 -3.22 -0.69 2.04
CA ILE A 57 -1.87 -0.88 2.58
C ILE A 57 -1.83 -2.26 3.23
N ASP A 58 -1.05 -3.14 2.62
CA ASP A 58 -0.77 -4.48 3.13
C ASP A 58 0.68 -4.53 3.62
N ILE A 59 0.91 -4.82 4.89
CA ILE A 59 2.25 -5.05 5.44
C ILE A 59 2.39 -6.52 5.75
N TYR A 60 3.50 -7.12 5.34
CA TYR A 60 3.70 -8.55 5.49
C TYR A 60 4.31 -8.91 6.85
N GLU A 61 3.89 -10.04 7.41
CA GLU A 61 4.53 -10.63 8.56
C GLU A 61 5.97 -10.99 8.21
N LYS A 62 6.22 -11.53 7.00
CA LYS A 62 7.55 -11.80 6.47
C LYS A 62 7.72 -11.27 5.05
N PRO A 63 8.89 -10.73 4.67
CA PRO A 63 9.08 -10.25 3.32
C PRO A 63 8.99 -11.42 2.32
N ILE A 64 8.32 -11.18 1.20
CA ILE A 64 8.25 -12.10 0.06
C ILE A 64 9.16 -11.52 -1.01
N ASP A 65 10.20 -12.24 -1.44
CA ASP A 65 11.17 -11.75 -2.43
C ASP A 65 11.70 -10.33 -2.13
N PHE A 66 12.04 -10.07 -0.86
CA PHE A 66 12.49 -8.77 -0.33
C PHE A 66 11.45 -7.64 -0.28
N ILE A 67 10.18 -7.93 -0.59
CA ILE A 67 9.06 -7.00 -0.49
C ILE A 67 8.44 -7.13 0.91
N TYR A 68 8.36 -6.01 1.64
CA TYR A 68 7.87 -5.96 3.03
C TYR A 68 6.37 -5.65 3.12
N GLY A 69 5.75 -5.31 2.00
CA GLY A 69 4.34 -4.95 1.90
C GLY A 69 4.05 -4.23 0.60
N SER A 70 2.83 -3.75 0.45
CA SER A 70 2.42 -2.94 -0.69
C SER A 70 1.47 -1.82 -0.29
N ILE A 71 1.53 -0.72 -1.03
CA ILE A 71 0.52 0.33 -1.03
C ILE A 71 -0.09 0.33 -2.43
N SER A 72 -1.39 0.09 -2.56
CA SER A 72 -2.04 -0.05 -3.86
C SER A 72 -3.33 0.75 -4.00
N ILE A 73 -3.64 1.13 -5.23
CA ILE A 73 -4.90 1.78 -5.60
C ILE A 73 -5.40 1.16 -6.91
N ILE A 74 -6.72 1.05 -7.05
CA ILE A 74 -7.35 0.75 -8.33
C ILE A 74 -8.11 1.98 -8.78
N MET A 75 -7.82 2.45 -9.99
CA MET A 75 -8.40 3.67 -10.55
C MET A 75 -8.67 3.54 -12.05
N ASP A 76 -9.29 4.57 -12.64
CA ASP A 76 -9.50 4.62 -14.08
C ASP A 76 -8.19 4.49 -14.85
N TYR A 77 -8.25 3.73 -15.95
CA TYR A 77 -7.09 3.52 -16.79
C TYR A 77 -6.62 4.84 -17.43
N ASP A 78 -5.34 5.17 -17.25
CA ASP A 78 -4.69 6.33 -17.82
C ASP A 78 -3.27 5.90 -18.25
N ASP A 79 -2.91 6.12 -19.53
CA ASP A 79 -1.62 5.71 -20.13
C ASP A 79 -0.39 6.46 -19.55
N ILE A 80 -0.61 7.35 -18.60
CA ILE A 80 0.43 8.17 -17.99
C ILE A 80 1.27 7.40 -16.96
N TYR A 81 0.73 6.34 -16.35
CA TYR A 81 1.43 5.61 -15.30
C TYR A 81 2.47 4.65 -15.88
N LYS A 82 3.68 4.71 -15.32
CA LYS A 82 4.80 3.87 -15.74
C LYS A 82 5.45 3.25 -14.53
N GLU A 83 5.89 2.00 -14.69
CA GLU A 83 6.71 1.34 -13.69
C GLU A 83 7.98 2.15 -13.43
N CYS A 84 8.34 2.31 -12.16
CA CYS A 84 9.58 2.98 -11.77
C CYS A 84 10.07 2.47 -10.42
N SER A 85 11.33 2.74 -10.10
CA SER A 85 11.90 2.50 -8.77
C SER A 85 12.11 3.82 -8.04
N CYS A 86 11.95 3.79 -6.72
CA CYS A 86 12.18 4.91 -5.83
C CYS A 86 12.85 4.41 -4.54
N ASP A 87 13.21 5.35 -3.65
CA ASP A 87 13.85 5.02 -2.37
C ASP A 87 12.99 4.09 -1.50
N TYR A 88 11.66 4.20 -1.62
CA TYR A 88 10.70 3.43 -0.82
C TYR A 88 10.35 2.06 -1.41
N GLY A 89 10.68 1.79 -2.68
CA GLY A 89 10.27 0.56 -3.34
C GLY A 89 10.13 0.66 -4.85
N LYS A 90 9.46 -0.34 -5.43
CA LYS A 90 9.15 -0.39 -6.87
C LYS A 90 7.67 -0.05 -7.08
N ILE A 91 7.38 0.89 -7.97
CA ILE A 91 6.03 1.14 -8.48
C ILE A 91 5.79 0.23 -9.67
N GLU A 92 4.68 -0.51 -9.61
CA GLU A 92 4.17 -1.35 -10.70
C GLU A 92 2.77 -0.89 -11.10
N ALA A 93 2.47 -1.05 -12.39
CA ALA A 93 1.17 -0.74 -12.97
C ALA A 93 0.62 -1.96 -13.69
N GLU A 94 -0.52 -2.47 -13.22
CA GLU A 94 -1.18 -3.65 -13.77
C GLU A 94 -2.53 -3.24 -14.38
N LYS A 95 -2.76 -3.60 -15.65
CA LYS A 95 -4.10 -3.45 -16.25
C LYS A 95 -5.03 -4.49 -15.63
N THR A 96 -6.20 -4.05 -15.18
CA THR A 96 -7.20 -4.95 -14.59
C THR A 96 -8.59 -4.61 -15.10
N ASN A 97 -9.54 -5.53 -14.92
CA ASN A 97 -10.93 -5.33 -15.32
C ASN A 97 -11.84 -5.58 -14.11
N ILE A 98 -12.64 -4.58 -13.75
CA ILE A 98 -13.61 -4.67 -12.66
C ILE A 98 -15.01 -4.53 -13.25
N ARG A 99 -15.79 -5.61 -13.20
CA ARG A 99 -17.19 -5.65 -13.66
C ARG A 99 -17.38 -5.13 -15.10
N GLY A 100 -16.44 -5.45 -15.99
CA GLY A 100 -16.47 -5.05 -17.40
C GLY A 100 -15.85 -3.68 -17.68
N VAL A 101 -15.38 -2.96 -16.65
CA VAL A 101 -14.72 -1.66 -16.80
C VAL A 101 -13.21 -1.83 -16.69
N GLU A 102 -12.47 -1.32 -17.68
CA GLU A 102 -11.01 -1.29 -17.65
C GLU A 102 -10.50 -0.32 -16.59
N LYS A 103 -9.53 -0.78 -15.80
CA LYS A 103 -8.91 -0.06 -14.70
C LYS A 103 -7.41 -0.30 -14.72
N VAL A 104 -6.68 0.51 -13.97
CA VAL A 104 -5.28 0.24 -13.63
C VAL A 104 -5.17 0.05 -12.12
N ARG A 105 -4.42 -0.98 -11.72
CA ARG A 105 -3.92 -1.12 -10.36
C ARG A 105 -2.50 -0.56 -10.32
N LEU A 106 -2.28 0.44 -9.49
CA LEU A 106 -0.95 0.92 -9.17
C LEU A 106 -0.55 0.38 -7.81
N SER A 107 0.68 -0.11 -7.69
CA SER A 107 1.21 -0.70 -6.47
C SER A 107 2.62 -0.20 -6.21
N LEU A 108 2.87 0.41 -5.04
CA LEU A 108 4.21 0.59 -4.49
C LEU A 108 4.56 -0.65 -3.66
N LEU A 109 5.43 -1.50 -4.20
CA LEU A 109 6.00 -2.66 -3.52
C LEU A 109 7.12 -2.18 -2.58
N LEU A 110 6.85 -2.22 -1.28
CA LEU A 110 7.72 -1.63 -0.26
C LEU A 110 9.00 -2.45 -0.11
N ASN A 111 10.14 -1.78 -0.24
CA ASN A 111 11.41 -2.33 0.22
C ASN A 111 11.55 -2.09 1.74
N ARG A 112 12.69 -2.48 2.32
CA ARG A 112 12.96 -2.27 3.75
C ARG A 112 12.86 -0.80 4.18
N TYR A 113 13.39 0.13 3.37
CA TYR A 113 13.38 1.56 3.67
C TYR A 113 11.96 2.14 3.64
N GLY A 114 11.15 1.75 2.66
CA GLY A 114 9.73 2.11 2.61
C GLY A 114 8.93 1.59 3.79
N PHE A 115 9.21 0.36 4.23
CA PHE A 115 8.58 -0.21 5.42
C PHE A 115 8.99 0.53 6.71
N GLU A 116 10.28 0.83 6.89
CA GLU A 116 10.78 1.58 8.05
C GLU A 116 10.24 3.02 8.05
N ASN A 117 10.01 3.64 6.89
CA ASN A 117 9.53 5.02 6.72
C ASN A 117 8.14 5.08 6.05
N ILE A 118 7.19 4.29 6.58
CA ILE A 118 5.88 4.08 5.95
C ILE A 118 5.10 5.38 5.70
N GLU A 119 5.21 6.38 6.58
CA GLU A 119 4.49 7.64 6.41
C GLU A 119 4.94 8.39 5.16
N ASP A 120 6.26 8.49 4.97
CA ASP A 120 6.87 9.14 3.81
C ASP A 120 6.60 8.34 2.53
N ALA A 121 6.65 7.00 2.60
CA ALA A 121 6.30 6.13 1.48
C ALA A 121 4.85 6.34 1.02
N ILE A 122 3.90 6.47 1.96
CA ILE A 122 2.50 6.76 1.63
C ILE A 122 2.38 8.17 1.01
N ILE A 123 3.01 9.20 1.60
CA ILE A 123 2.96 10.57 1.07
C ILE A 123 3.51 10.63 -0.35
N PHE A 124 4.64 9.96 -0.60
CA PHE A 124 5.23 9.85 -1.92
C PHE A 124 4.26 9.19 -2.91
N PHE A 125 3.66 8.05 -2.54
CA PHE A 125 2.74 7.33 -3.41
C PHE A 125 1.46 8.12 -3.71
N GLU A 126 0.88 8.78 -2.70
CA GLU A 126 -0.25 9.71 -2.88
C GLU A 126 0.10 10.87 -3.81
N GLY A 127 1.33 11.39 -3.70
CA GLY A 127 1.89 12.39 -4.59
C GLY A 127 2.02 11.90 -6.03
N TYR A 128 2.51 10.67 -6.24
CA TYR A 128 2.61 10.02 -7.55
C TYR A 128 1.25 9.83 -8.22
N ILE A 129 0.23 9.44 -7.44
CA ILE A 129 -1.14 9.31 -7.95
C ILE A 129 -1.72 10.69 -8.32
N THR A 130 -1.48 11.70 -7.50
CA THR A 130 -2.08 13.04 -7.69
C THR A 130 -1.41 13.82 -8.80
N ASN A 131 -0.09 13.82 -8.82
CA ASN A 131 0.71 14.45 -9.86
C ASN A 131 0.94 13.39 -10.93
N LYS A 132 0.12 13.42 -11.99
CA LYS A 132 0.23 12.63 -13.23
C LYS A 132 1.57 12.85 -13.98
N THR A 133 2.66 13.15 -13.28
CA THR A 133 3.87 13.79 -13.81
C THR A 133 5.05 13.66 -12.85
N LEU A 134 5.25 12.51 -12.19
CA LEU A 134 6.58 12.22 -11.63
C LEU A 134 7.44 11.60 -12.73
N ILE A 135 8.16 12.50 -13.42
CA ILE A 135 9.30 12.22 -14.31
C ILE A 135 10.56 12.30 -13.46
#